data_AF-X0TR99-F1
#
_entry.id   AF-X0TR99-F1
#
_cell.length_a   1.000
_cell.length_b   1.000
_cell.length_c   1.000
_cell.angle_alpha   90.00
_cell.angle_beta   90.00
_cell.angle_gamma   90.00
#
_symmetry.space_group_name_H-M   'P 1'
#
loop_
_entity.id
_entity.type
_entity.pdbx_description
1 polymer ?
#
loop_
_entity_poly.entity_id
_entity_poly.type
_entity_poly.pdbx_seq_one_letter_code
_entity_poly.pdbx_strand_id
1 'polypeptide(L)'
;ESYGNFAIEEGRYTLYAEGDQIADQGKYIVTWKKEDGQWKLHRDIWNTSNPAPMSSKNEKIVRQFMLEHFKNPTIIYEMCTDDLIVHWAWGDSTYPASEVFRILSPPTDPRLEIDDCFASGNKVGMRFRVLFDHPSGNQVIRDELLIFRMEGDRVAEAWAYFDRRYEQEQRDELDALVSKR
;
A
#
# COMPACT_ATOMS: atom_id res chain seq x y z
N GLU A 1 13.95 -16.47 -6.32
CA GLU A 1 14.54 -15.24 -6.89
C GLU A 1 15.05 -14.37 -5.75
N SER A 2 16.21 -13.71 -5.87
CA SER A 2 16.88 -13.07 -4.73
C SER A 2 16.30 -11.69 -4.42
N TYR A 3 15.34 -11.67 -3.50
CA TYR A 3 14.62 -10.48 -3.06
C TYR A 3 15.44 -9.50 -2.16
N GLY A 4 16.76 -9.39 -2.29
CA GLY A 4 17.56 -8.49 -1.42
C GLY A 4 17.31 -8.74 0.08
N ASN A 5 17.00 -7.68 0.85
CA ASN A 5 16.70 -7.73 2.29
C ASN A 5 15.19 -7.68 2.63
N PHE A 6 14.27 -7.84 1.67
CA PHE A 6 12.83 -7.83 1.96
C PHE A 6 12.10 -8.91 1.17
N ALA A 7 11.18 -9.66 1.78
CA ALA A 7 10.35 -10.62 1.07
C ALA A 7 8.86 -10.41 1.41
N ILE A 8 7.98 -10.76 0.48
CA ILE A 8 6.53 -10.76 0.70
C ILE A 8 6.06 -12.21 0.61
N GLU A 9 5.35 -12.67 1.62
CA GLU A 9 4.67 -13.95 1.68
C GLU A 9 3.17 -13.70 1.66
N GLU A 10 2.46 -14.41 0.80
CA GLU A 10 1.01 -14.36 0.75
C GLU A 10 0.44 -15.78 0.85
N GLY A 11 -0.71 -15.90 1.48
CA GLY A 11 -1.35 -17.20 1.59
C GLY A 11 -2.78 -17.13 2.09
N ARG A 12 -3.34 -18.32 2.30
CA ARG A 12 -4.66 -18.51 2.89
C ARG A 12 -4.51 -19.27 4.20
N TYR A 13 -5.39 -18.98 5.14
CA TYR A 13 -5.46 -19.71 6.40
C TYR A 13 -6.87 -20.26 6.61
N THR A 14 -6.93 -21.36 7.36
CA THR A 14 -8.14 -21.86 7.99
C THR A 14 -7.80 -22.11 9.45
N LEU A 15 -8.54 -21.46 10.34
CA LEU A 15 -8.42 -21.60 11.78
C LEU A 15 -9.54 -22.53 12.27
N TYR A 16 -9.18 -23.54 13.06
CA TYR A 16 -10.11 -24.49 13.65
C TYR A 16 -10.27 -24.23 15.15
N ALA A 17 -11.49 -24.35 15.67
CA ALA A 17 -11.81 -24.37 17.11
C ALA A 17 -11.69 -25.80 17.66
N GLU A 18 -12.19 -26.07 18.87
CA GLU A 18 -12.28 -27.45 19.38
C GLU A 18 -13.04 -28.36 18.40
N GLY A 19 -12.44 -29.50 18.05
CA GLY A 19 -12.93 -30.41 17.01
C GLY A 19 -12.61 -29.94 15.58
N ASP A 20 -13.41 -30.35 14.59
CA ASP A 20 -13.26 -29.98 13.17
C ASP A 20 -14.04 -28.70 12.80
N GLN A 21 -14.44 -27.90 13.79
CA GLN A 21 -15.20 -26.67 13.54
C GLN A 21 -14.27 -25.57 13.03
N ILE A 22 -14.58 -25.01 11.87
CA ILE A 22 -13.87 -23.83 11.34
C ILE A 22 -14.27 -22.60 12.17
N ALA A 23 -13.30 -22.01 12.86
CA ALA A 23 -13.45 -20.79 13.64
C ALA A 23 -13.31 -19.54 12.76
N ASP A 24 -12.39 -19.60 11.80
CA ASP A 24 -12.13 -18.52 10.86
C ASP A 24 -11.42 -19.05 9.61
N GLN A 25 -11.46 -18.33 8.52
CA GLN A 25 -10.66 -18.63 7.33
C GLN A 25 -10.38 -17.34 6.60
N GLY A 26 -9.27 -17.25 5.90
CA GLY A 26 -9.02 -16.06 5.14
C GLY A 26 -7.70 -15.99 4.43
N LYS A 27 -7.18 -14.79 4.25
CA LYS A 27 -5.94 -14.50 3.51
C LYS A 27 -4.98 -13.76 4.42
N TYR A 28 -3.70 -13.89 4.15
CA TYR A 28 -2.69 -13.11 4.86
C TYR A 28 -1.63 -12.61 3.89
N ILE A 29 -0.99 -11.52 4.30
CA ILE A 29 0.24 -10.99 3.70
C ILE A 29 1.23 -10.77 4.83
N VAL A 30 2.43 -11.33 4.71
CA VAL A 30 3.55 -11.08 5.61
C VAL A 30 4.68 -10.45 4.82
N THR A 31 5.18 -9.33 5.31
CA THR A 31 6.43 -8.73 4.86
C THR A 31 7.54 -9.18 5.81
N TRP A 32 8.62 -9.68 5.23
CA TRP A 32 9.82 -10.13 5.91
C TRP A 32 10.94 -9.14 5.59
N LYS A 33 11.82 -8.88 6.57
CA LYS A 33 13.04 -8.10 6.39
C LYS A 33 14.24 -8.90 6.86
N LYS A 34 15.31 -8.89 6.07
CA LYS A 34 16.58 -9.53 6.39
C LYS A 34 17.46 -8.54 7.15
N GLU A 35 17.74 -8.85 8.41
CA GLU A 35 18.60 -8.07 9.30
C GLU A 35 19.69 -8.98 9.83
N ASP A 36 20.95 -8.55 9.73
CA ASP A 36 22.14 -9.33 10.15
C ASP A 36 22.17 -10.75 9.57
N GLY A 37 21.71 -10.88 8.32
CA GLY A 37 21.64 -12.16 7.62
C GLY A 37 20.42 -13.02 7.96
N GLN A 38 19.58 -12.62 8.91
CA GLN A 38 18.40 -13.36 9.35
C GLN A 38 17.10 -12.72 8.89
N TRP A 39 16.15 -13.53 8.42
CA TRP A 39 14.80 -13.06 8.11
C TRP A 39 13.99 -12.86 9.39
N LYS A 40 13.46 -11.65 9.56
CA LYS A 40 12.55 -11.30 10.64
C LYS A 40 11.22 -10.86 10.04
N LEU A 41 10.12 -11.21 10.71
CA LEU A 41 8.81 -10.68 10.36
C LEU A 41 8.87 -9.16 10.55
N HIS A 42 8.61 -8.43 9.48
CA HIS A 42 8.63 -6.98 9.50
C HIS A 42 7.22 -6.44 9.78
N ARG A 43 6.21 -6.91 9.04
CA ARG A 43 4.78 -6.63 9.27
C ARG A 43 3.94 -7.75 8.69
N ASP A 44 2.81 -8.02 9.31
CA ASP A 44 1.79 -8.92 8.79
C ASP A 44 0.41 -8.26 8.78
N ILE A 45 -0.43 -8.72 7.86
CA ILE A 45 -1.85 -8.46 7.86
C ILE A 45 -2.58 -9.76 7.59
N TRP A 46 -3.54 -10.08 8.45
CA TRP A 46 -4.44 -11.22 8.30
C TRP A 46 -5.85 -10.68 8.10
N ASN A 47 -6.56 -11.26 7.13
CA ASN A 47 -7.94 -10.91 6.82
C ASN A 47 -8.81 -12.15 6.92
N THR A 48 -9.93 -12.05 7.62
CA THR A 48 -11.00 -13.05 7.56
C THR A 48 -11.74 -12.95 6.21
N SER A 49 -11.98 -14.08 5.57
CA SER A 49 -12.89 -14.23 4.44
C SER A 49 -14.33 -14.49 4.89
N ASN A 50 -14.60 -14.47 6.19
CA ASN A 50 -15.97 -14.38 6.67
C ASN A 50 -16.57 -13.03 6.25
N PRO A 51 -17.90 -12.94 6.10
CA PRO A 51 -18.56 -11.70 5.75
C PRO A 51 -18.10 -10.58 6.68
N ALA A 52 -17.53 -9.52 6.12
CA ALA A 52 -17.08 -8.39 6.90
C ALA A 52 -18.27 -7.83 7.70
N PRO A 53 -18.07 -7.42 8.97
CA PRO A 53 -19.00 -6.47 9.56
C PRO A 53 -19.06 -5.22 8.65
N MET A 54 -20.17 -4.48 8.68
CA MET A 54 -20.35 -3.26 7.87
C MET A 54 -19.05 -2.44 7.78
N SER A 55 -18.69 -1.99 6.56
CA SER A 55 -17.38 -1.35 6.30
C SER A 55 -17.03 -0.30 7.34
N SER A 56 -15.82 -0.43 7.88
CA SER A 56 -15.35 0.42 8.98
C SER A 56 -15.18 1.86 8.51
N LYS A 57 -15.22 2.82 9.44
CA LYS A 57 -14.97 4.25 9.15
C LYS A 57 -13.62 4.46 8.47
N ASN A 58 -12.58 3.80 8.97
CA ASN A 58 -11.21 3.93 8.46
C ASN A 58 -11.06 3.38 7.04
N GLU A 59 -11.73 2.26 6.73
CA GLU A 59 -11.78 1.74 5.37
C GLU A 59 -12.38 2.77 4.41
N LYS A 60 -13.51 3.40 4.78
CA LYS A 60 -14.15 4.43 3.94
C LYS A 60 -13.26 5.65 3.73
N ILE A 61 -12.58 6.11 4.76
CA ILE A 61 -11.65 7.25 4.68
C ILE A 61 -10.52 6.94 3.70
N VAL A 62 -9.87 5.77 3.82
CA VAL A 62 -8.76 5.40 2.95
C VAL A 62 -9.23 5.15 1.51
N ARG A 63 -10.39 4.52 1.30
CA ARG A 63 -10.99 4.38 -0.03
C ARG A 63 -11.23 5.74 -0.70
N GLN A 64 -11.79 6.68 0.04
CA GLN A 64 -12.02 8.04 -0.45
C GLN A 64 -10.68 8.72 -0.80
N PHE A 65 -9.71 8.67 0.10
CA PHE A 65 -8.36 9.20 -0.15
C PHE A 65 -7.76 8.62 -1.43
N MET A 66 -7.81 7.30 -1.59
CA MET A 66 -7.22 6.62 -2.74
C MET A 66 -7.95 6.92 -4.06
N LEU A 67 -9.26 7.16 -4.05
CA LEU A 67 -10.00 7.54 -5.25
C LEU A 67 -9.78 9.00 -5.66
N GLU A 68 -9.52 9.88 -4.69
CA GLU A 68 -9.43 11.32 -4.92
C GLU A 68 -8.00 11.82 -5.14
N HIS A 69 -6.99 11.27 -4.48
CA HIS A 69 -5.63 11.81 -4.56
C HIS A 69 -5.05 11.81 -5.98
N PHE A 70 -5.42 10.82 -6.82
CA PHE A 70 -5.02 10.79 -8.23
C PHE A 70 -5.64 11.94 -9.05
N LYS A 71 -6.79 12.47 -8.64
CA LYS A 71 -7.50 13.56 -9.33
C LYS A 71 -7.20 14.93 -8.73
N ASN A 72 -7.02 14.97 -7.42
CA ASN A 72 -6.74 16.15 -6.64
C ASN A 72 -5.60 15.87 -5.64
N PRO A 73 -4.33 16.08 -6.06
CA PRO A 73 -3.18 15.85 -5.20
C PRO A 73 -3.17 16.70 -3.91
N THR A 74 -3.94 17.79 -3.87
CA THR A 74 -4.01 18.65 -2.67
C THR A 74 -4.87 18.05 -1.55
N ILE A 75 -5.68 17.03 -1.83
CA ILE A 75 -6.53 16.37 -0.82
C ILE A 75 -5.72 15.77 0.33
N ILE A 76 -4.42 15.53 0.10
CA ILE A 76 -3.50 15.06 1.12
C ILE A 76 -3.42 15.99 2.33
N TYR A 77 -3.53 17.31 2.13
CA TYR A 77 -3.50 18.27 3.23
C TYR A 77 -4.75 18.21 4.10
N GLU A 78 -5.86 17.71 3.54
CA GLU A 78 -7.12 17.53 4.27
C GLU A 78 -7.19 16.15 4.95
N MET A 79 -6.70 15.11 4.28
CA MET A 79 -6.91 13.71 4.69
C MET A 79 -5.72 13.05 5.39
N CYS A 80 -4.52 13.60 5.27
CA CYS A 80 -3.31 13.09 5.94
C CYS A 80 -2.86 14.04 7.03
N THR A 81 -2.13 13.56 8.04
CA THR A 81 -1.52 14.43 9.06
C THR A 81 -0.40 15.27 8.46
N ASP A 82 -0.06 16.38 9.12
CA ASP A 82 0.97 17.31 8.63
C ASP A 82 2.38 16.66 8.69
N ASP A 83 2.55 15.64 9.54
CA ASP A 83 3.75 14.86 9.76
C ASP A 83 3.69 13.45 9.12
N LEU A 84 2.82 13.25 8.13
CA LEU A 84 2.67 11.96 7.44
C LEU A 84 4.03 11.41 6.97
N ILE A 85 4.33 10.19 7.39
CA ILE A 85 5.50 9.44 6.95
C ILE A 85 5.08 8.40 5.91
N VAL A 86 5.78 8.35 4.78
CA VAL A 86 5.60 7.30 3.79
C VAL A 86 6.85 6.46 3.68
N HIS A 87 6.68 5.15 3.72
CA HIS A 87 7.77 4.19 3.63
C HIS A 87 7.70 3.45 2.32
N TRP A 88 8.86 3.25 1.72
CA TRP A 88 9.05 2.55 0.46
C TRP A 88 9.90 1.30 0.70
N ALA A 89 10.00 0.45 -0.33
CA ALA A 89 10.89 -0.70 -0.31
C ALA A 89 12.39 -0.35 -0.09
N TRP A 90 12.79 0.91 -0.30
CA TRP A 90 14.19 1.37 -0.19
C TRP A 90 14.49 2.28 1.00
N GLY A 91 13.50 2.56 1.87
CA GLY A 91 13.69 3.41 3.04
C GLY A 91 12.47 4.26 3.38
N ASP A 92 12.66 5.28 4.21
CA ASP A 92 11.61 6.20 4.63
C ASP A 92 11.59 7.44 3.73
N SER A 93 10.43 8.07 3.56
CA SER A 93 10.29 9.32 2.82
C SER A 93 11.06 10.43 3.54
N THR A 94 12.07 10.98 2.88
CA THR A 94 12.74 12.22 3.30
C THR A 94 12.04 13.47 2.75
N TYR A 95 10.95 13.30 2.01
CA TYR A 95 10.17 14.36 1.37
C TYR A 95 8.84 14.58 2.09
N PRO A 96 8.26 15.80 2.01
CA PRO A 96 6.89 16.03 2.45
C PRO A 96 5.92 15.07 1.75
N ALA A 97 4.93 14.59 2.48
CA ALA A 97 3.89 13.69 2.01
C ALA A 97 3.26 14.07 0.65
N SER A 98 3.06 15.36 0.40
CA SER A 98 2.50 15.87 -0.85
C SER A 98 3.38 15.59 -2.07
N GLU A 99 4.71 15.63 -1.91
CA GLU A 99 5.64 15.26 -2.97
C GLU A 99 5.64 13.75 -3.19
N VAL A 100 5.56 12.98 -2.10
CA VAL A 100 5.49 11.52 -2.16
C VAL A 100 4.30 11.05 -3.00
N PHE A 101 3.08 11.47 -2.65
CA PHE A 101 1.91 11.00 -3.39
C PHE A 101 1.85 11.55 -4.81
N ARG A 102 2.45 12.72 -5.08
CA ARG A 102 2.64 13.23 -6.44
C ARG A 102 3.57 12.32 -7.27
N ILE A 103 4.63 11.80 -6.66
CA ILE A 103 5.54 10.83 -7.30
C ILE A 103 4.83 9.51 -7.56
N LEU A 104 4.02 9.03 -6.60
CA LEU A 104 3.31 7.76 -6.73
C LEU A 104 2.14 7.83 -7.74
N SER A 105 1.64 9.04 -7.98
CA SER A 105 0.55 9.29 -8.91
C SER A 105 1.03 9.08 -10.35
N PRO A 106 0.31 8.25 -11.14
CA PRO A 106 0.55 8.14 -12.56
C PRO A 106 0.54 9.50 -13.27
N PRO A 107 1.31 9.66 -14.36
CA PRO A 107 1.38 10.92 -15.11
C PRO A 107 0.11 11.26 -15.88
N THR A 108 -0.81 10.30 -16.03
CA THR A 108 -2.10 10.43 -16.72
C THR A 108 -3.23 9.98 -15.79
N ASP A 109 -4.48 10.35 -16.11
CA ASP A 109 -5.66 9.97 -15.30
C ASP A 109 -5.78 8.43 -15.22
N PRO A 110 -5.52 7.82 -14.06
CA PRO A 110 -5.41 6.39 -13.97
C PRO A 110 -6.77 5.75 -13.67
N ARG A 111 -6.99 4.57 -14.22
CA ARG A 111 -8.09 3.70 -13.78
C ARG A 111 -7.64 2.90 -12.56
N LEU A 112 -8.31 3.15 -11.44
CA LEU A 112 -8.11 2.42 -10.18
C LEU A 112 -9.14 1.29 -10.04
N GLU A 113 -8.66 0.08 -9.80
CA GLU A 113 -9.47 -1.08 -9.42
C GLU A 113 -9.07 -1.54 -8.02
N ILE A 114 -9.95 -1.33 -7.03
CA ILE A 114 -9.68 -1.79 -5.65
C ILE A 114 -10.06 -3.26 -5.56
N ASP A 115 -9.06 -4.11 -5.41
CA ASP A 115 -9.23 -5.56 -5.20
C ASP A 115 -9.73 -5.86 -3.79
N ASP A 116 -9.09 -5.23 -2.79
CA ASP A 116 -9.38 -5.44 -1.37
C ASP A 116 -9.03 -4.18 -0.58
N CYS A 117 -9.83 -3.86 0.43
CA CYS A 117 -9.57 -2.76 1.36
C CYS A 117 -10.26 -3.06 2.67
N PHE A 118 -9.51 -3.08 3.76
CA PHE A 118 -10.05 -3.44 5.07
C PHE A 118 -9.26 -2.81 6.18
N ALA A 119 -9.91 -2.63 7.34
CA ALA A 119 -9.29 -2.03 8.51
C ALA A 119 -9.19 -3.04 9.66
N SER A 120 -8.12 -2.94 10.43
CA SER A 120 -7.94 -3.58 11.73
C SER A 120 -7.44 -2.54 12.72
N GLY A 121 -8.31 -2.13 13.64
CA GLY A 121 -8.04 -1.01 14.54
C GLY A 121 -7.74 0.29 13.78
N ASN A 122 -6.55 0.84 14.00
CA ASN A 122 -6.09 2.06 13.31
C ASN A 122 -5.26 1.77 12.04
N LYS A 123 -5.20 0.53 11.57
CA LYS A 123 -4.50 0.20 10.31
C LYS A 123 -5.50 -0.14 9.22
N VAL A 124 -5.17 0.24 7.99
CA VAL A 124 -5.96 -0.11 6.80
C VAL A 124 -5.02 -0.70 5.76
N GLY A 125 -5.30 -1.92 5.30
CA GLY A 125 -4.63 -2.52 4.17
C GLY A 125 -5.47 -2.30 2.91
N MET A 126 -4.84 -1.93 1.80
CA MET A 126 -5.48 -1.83 0.51
C MET A 126 -4.62 -2.46 -0.58
N ARG A 127 -5.24 -3.38 -1.33
CA ARG A 127 -4.69 -3.88 -2.59
C ARG A 127 -5.50 -3.32 -3.73
N PHE A 128 -4.82 -2.82 -4.74
CA PHE A 128 -5.47 -2.27 -5.91
C PHE A 128 -4.60 -2.45 -7.14
N ARG A 129 -5.25 -2.37 -8.28
CA ARG A 129 -4.61 -2.27 -9.58
C ARG A 129 -4.78 -0.87 -10.12
N VAL A 130 -3.70 -0.32 -10.65
CA VAL A 130 -3.69 0.96 -11.36
C VAL A 130 -3.33 0.72 -12.82
N LEU A 131 -4.15 1.25 -13.72
CA LEU A 131 -3.93 1.23 -15.16
C LEU A 131 -3.80 2.65 -15.67
N PHE A 132 -2.77 2.94 -16.46
CA PHE A 132 -2.55 4.27 -17.02
C PHE A 132 -1.77 4.22 -18.32
N ASP A 133 -1.92 5.26 -19.14
CA ASP A 133 -1.15 5.43 -20.37
C ASP A 133 0.18 6.14 -20.03
N HIS A 134 1.30 5.49 -20.32
CA HIS A 134 2.61 6.06 -20.10
C HIS A 134 2.98 7.02 -21.24
N PRO A 135 3.69 8.15 -20.99
CA PRO A 135 4.12 9.07 -22.05
C PRO A 135 4.94 8.45 -23.18
N SER A 136 5.54 7.28 -22.97
CA SER A 136 6.20 6.51 -24.03
C SER A 136 5.25 5.85 -25.04
N GLY A 137 3.93 5.89 -24.80
CA GLY A 137 2.90 5.30 -25.65
C GLY A 137 2.47 3.88 -25.24
N ASN A 138 3.04 3.33 -24.17
CA ASN A 138 2.67 2.01 -23.65
C ASN A 138 1.58 2.12 -22.58
N GLN A 139 0.64 1.17 -22.57
CA GLN A 139 -0.27 0.99 -21.43
C GLN A 139 0.46 0.27 -20.29
N VAL A 140 0.38 0.83 -19.10
CA VAL A 140 1.00 0.27 -17.89
C VAL A 140 -0.10 -0.24 -16.95
N ILE A 141 0.13 -1.42 -16.38
CA ILE A 141 -0.72 -2.02 -15.35
C ILE A 141 0.18 -2.33 -14.15
N ARG A 142 -0.17 -1.79 -12.98
CA ARG A 142 0.53 -2.04 -11.72
C ARG A 142 -0.43 -2.66 -10.71
N ASP A 143 -0.02 -3.75 -10.09
CA ASP A 143 -0.67 -4.29 -8.89
C ASP A 143 0.09 -3.78 -7.66
N GLU A 144 -0.64 -3.14 -6.74
CA GLU A 144 -0.08 -2.36 -5.64
C GLU A 144 -0.66 -2.79 -4.30
N LEU A 145 0.18 -2.76 -3.26
CA LEU A 145 -0.23 -2.92 -1.88
C LEU A 145 0.19 -1.70 -1.06
N LEU A 146 -0.78 -1.01 -0.49
CA LEU A 146 -0.54 0.01 0.52
C LEU A 146 -1.12 -0.41 1.87
N ILE A 147 -0.35 -0.13 2.92
CA ILE A 147 -0.80 -0.21 4.31
C ILE A 147 -0.81 1.21 4.85
N PHE A 148 -1.86 1.59 5.55
CA PHE A 148 -2.01 2.90 6.17
C PHE A 148 -2.14 2.75 7.67
N ARG A 149 -1.57 3.69 8.42
CA ARG A 149 -1.90 3.92 9.83
C ARG A 149 -2.70 5.21 9.94
N MET A 150 -3.78 5.15 10.70
CA MET A 150 -4.67 6.25 11.00
C MET A 150 -4.30 6.88 12.35
N GLU A 151 -4.48 8.19 12.43
CA GLU A 151 -4.53 8.97 13.67
C GLU A 151 -5.83 9.77 13.69
N GLY A 152 -6.76 9.34 14.55
CA GLY A 152 -8.15 9.78 14.44
C GLY A 152 -8.71 9.46 13.05
N ASP A 153 -9.10 10.50 12.32
CA ASP A 153 -9.69 10.40 10.99
C ASP A 153 -8.71 10.76 9.85
N ARG A 154 -7.41 10.94 10.16
CA ARG A 154 -6.37 11.29 9.19
C ARG A 154 -5.37 10.16 9.00
N VAL A 155 -4.83 10.03 7.80
CA VAL A 155 -3.73 9.10 7.48
C VAL A 155 -2.43 9.68 8.01
N ALA A 156 -1.76 8.98 8.92
CA ALA A 156 -0.52 9.44 9.57
C ALA A 156 0.73 8.69 9.11
N GLU A 157 0.55 7.50 8.52
CA GLU A 157 1.67 6.71 8.01
C GLU A 157 1.19 5.86 6.84
N ALA A 158 2.01 5.69 5.82
CA ALA A 158 1.72 4.80 4.70
C ALA A 158 2.95 3.94 4.35
N TRP A 159 2.74 2.68 4.03
CA TRP A 159 3.76 1.77 3.54
C TRP A 159 3.36 1.31 2.15
N ALA A 160 4.16 1.68 1.16
CA ALA A 160 3.93 1.34 -0.24
C ALA A 160 4.89 0.23 -0.68
N TYR A 161 4.31 -0.87 -1.12
CA TYR A 161 5.02 -2.05 -1.63
C TYR A 161 4.63 -2.26 -3.10
N PHE A 162 5.62 -2.13 -3.98
CA PHE A 162 5.47 -2.22 -5.43
C PHE A 162 5.98 -3.56 -5.97
N ASP A 163 5.40 -4.06 -7.07
CA ASP A 163 6.00 -5.14 -7.86
C ASP A 163 7.35 -4.65 -8.46
N ARG A 164 8.42 -5.42 -8.23
CA ARG A 164 9.78 -5.07 -8.64
C ARG A 164 9.99 -4.94 -10.14
N ARG A 165 9.07 -5.42 -10.96
CA ARG A 165 9.20 -5.28 -12.42
C ARG A 165 9.26 -3.82 -12.88
N TYR A 166 8.72 -2.88 -12.09
CA TYR A 166 8.72 -1.45 -12.38
C TYR A 166 9.61 -0.63 -11.42
N GLU A 167 10.42 -1.32 -10.60
CA GLU A 167 11.23 -0.74 -9.51
C GLU A 167 12.28 0.25 -10.02
N GLN A 168 13.04 -0.18 -11.03
CA GLN A 168 14.17 0.57 -11.55
C GLN A 168 13.70 1.77 -12.37
N GLU A 169 12.67 1.60 -13.21
CA GLU A 169 12.09 2.68 -14.01
C GLU A 169 11.53 3.79 -13.12
N GLN A 170 10.79 3.45 -12.06
CA GLN A 170 10.25 4.44 -11.13
C GLN A 170 11.32 5.13 -10.30
N ARG A 171 12.38 4.41 -9.93
CA ARG A 171 13.53 5.00 -9.24
C ARG A 171 14.25 6.00 -10.14
N ASP A 172 14.47 5.65 -11.40
CA ASP A 172 15.12 6.53 -12.37
C ASP A 172 14.25 7.77 -12.68
N GLU A 173 12.92 7.61 -12.78
CA GLU A 173 11.97 8.72 -12.90
C GLU A 173 11.98 9.63 -11.66
N LEU A 174 12.02 9.04 -10.46
CA LEU A 174 12.09 9.76 -9.20
C LEU A 174 13.40 10.57 -9.11
N ASP A 175 14.54 9.94 -9.36
CA ASP A 175 15.85 10.59 -9.35
C ASP A 175 15.90 11.72 -10.40
N ALA A 176 15.28 11.53 -11.57
CA ALA A 176 15.17 12.55 -12.61
C ALA A 176 14.23 13.72 -12.24
N LEU A 177 13.16 13.47 -11.49
CA LEU A 177 12.24 14.51 -10.99
C LEU A 177 12.87 15.32 -9.86
N VAL A 178 13.59 14.66 -8.95
CA VAL A 178 14.28 15.30 -7.82
C VAL A 178 15.47 16.13 -8.29
N SER A 179 16.26 15.62 -9.24
CA SER A 179 17.45 16.32 -9.77
C SER A 179 17.15 17.54 -10.66
N LYS A 180 15.89 17.74 -11.07
CA LYS A 180 15.44 18.92 -11.83
C LYS A 180 15.02 20.11 -10.94
N ARG A 181 15.17 20.00 -9.62
CA ARG A 181 15.06 21.12 -8.66
C ARG A 181 16.44 21.63 -8.26
#